data_AF-A0A3D8T0T5-F1
#
_entry.id   AF-A0A3D8T0T5-F1
#
_cell.length_a   1.000
_cell.length_b   1.000
_cell.length_c   1.000
_cell.angle_alpha   90.00
_cell.angle_beta   90.00
_cell.angle_gamma   90.00
#
_symmetry.space_group_name_H-M   'P 1'
#
loop_
_entity.id
_entity.type
_entity.pdbx_description
1 polymer ?
#
loop_
_entity_poly.entity_id
_entity_poly.type
_entity_poly.pdbx_seq_one_letter_code
_entity_poly.pdbx_strand_id
1 'polypeptide(L)'
;MATSSEQTVNVPQLLIILFLGGLAVRYFFFSAPSTSRNAHLLASNVRAREADVERVQQMFPQVSRRTIMWDLQRNGGNVVATTERILSGRGLEAPPQSFQPPVPVPAFGSIASASTATKPKPLQPDLITRYNLKNKLAGDEGSPEADEQKTRKQGQAWSQNKAERQALLQRRREEMILAARRKMEAKVAQEVGEGKLGAQAVGDGDQEDLRT
;
A
#
# COMPACT_ATOMS: atom_id res chain seq x y z
N MET A 1 9.60 -51.50 -23.28
CA MET A 1 11.05 -51.30 -23.41
C MET A 1 11.42 -50.01 -22.70
N ALA A 2 11.79 -50.11 -21.42
CA ALA A 2 12.29 -48.97 -20.66
C ALA A 2 13.75 -48.75 -21.09
N THR A 3 14.04 -47.60 -21.67
CA THR A 3 15.41 -47.19 -21.97
C THR A 3 16.11 -46.85 -20.66
N SER A 4 16.77 -47.85 -20.06
CA SER A 4 17.77 -47.61 -19.03
C SER A 4 18.94 -46.89 -19.68
N SER A 5 18.88 -45.56 -19.71
CA SER A 5 20.07 -44.74 -19.89
C SER A 5 20.98 -45.01 -18.70
N GLU A 6 22.00 -45.83 -18.92
CA GLU A 6 23.20 -45.91 -18.08
C GLU A 6 23.79 -44.51 -18.00
N GLN A 7 23.25 -43.71 -17.08
CA GLN A 7 23.68 -42.36 -16.82
C GLN A 7 24.98 -42.51 -16.02
N THR A 8 26.10 -42.41 -16.72
CA THR A 8 27.42 -42.29 -16.12
C THR A 8 27.43 -41.00 -15.31
N VAL A 9 27.02 -41.10 -14.04
CA VAL A 9 26.97 -39.96 -13.13
C VAL A 9 28.41 -39.56 -12.85
N ASN A 10 28.89 -38.60 -13.63
CA ASN A 10 30.23 -38.06 -13.46
C ASN A 10 30.31 -37.40 -12.07
N VAL A 11 31.32 -37.78 -11.28
CA VAL A 11 31.65 -37.17 -9.98
C VAL A 11 31.57 -35.62 -10.00
N PRO A 12 32.07 -34.89 -11.02
CA PRO A 12 31.90 -33.44 -11.09
C PRO A 12 30.43 -32.97 -11.18
N GLN A 13 29.54 -33.73 -11.81
CA GLN A 13 28.12 -33.40 -11.91
C GLN A 13 27.40 -33.55 -10.56
N LEU A 14 27.80 -34.54 -9.74
CA LEU A 14 27.31 -34.70 -8.37
C LEU A 14 27.66 -33.49 -7.49
N LEU A 15 28.86 -32.94 -7.63
CA LEU A 15 29.28 -31.75 -6.88
C LEU A 15 28.44 -30.53 -7.25
N ILE A 16 28.14 -30.34 -8.54
CA ILE A 16 27.29 -29.22 -9.01
C ILE A 16 25.87 -29.36 -8.46
N ILE A 17 25.29 -30.56 -8.51
CA ILE A 17 23.95 -30.81 -7.98
C ILE A 17 23.90 -30.60 -6.47
N LEU A 18 24.93 -31.04 -5.73
CA LEU A 18 25.04 -30.82 -4.29
C LEU A 18 25.15 -29.32 -3.97
N PHE A 19 25.95 -28.57 -4.72
CA PHE A 19 26.12 -27.13 -4.54
C PHE A 19 24.82 -26.38 -4.84
N LEU A 20 24.16 -26.71 -5.95
CA LEU A 20 22.93 -26.06 -6.39
C LEU A 20 21.75 -26.42 -5.47
N GLY A 21 21.68 -27.67 -5.00
CA GLY A 21 20.73 -28.12 -4.00
C GLY A 21 20.98 -27.47 -2.63
N GLY A 22 22.23 -27.37 -2.20
CA GLY A 22 22.63 -26.68 -0.98
C GLY A 22 22.29 -25.18 -1.04
N LEU A 23 22.54 -24.51 -2.17
CA LEU A 23 22.15 -23.12 -2.37
C LEU A 23 20.63 -22.94 -2.41
N ALA A 24 19.90 -23.86 -3.02
CA ALA A 24 18.44 -23.83 -3.04
C ALA A 24 17.87 -23.99 -1.63
N VAL A 25 18.36 -24.94 -0.84
CA VAL A 25 17.94 -25.12 0.57
C VAL A 25 18.35 -23.90 1.40
N ARG A 26 19.57 -23.40 1.27
CA ARG A 26 20.04 -22.17 1.93
C ARG A 26 19.15 -20.98 1.58
N TYR A 27 18.78 -20.83 0.30
CA TYR A 27 17.96 -19.72 -0.16
C TYR A 27 16.50 -19.87 0.24
N PHE A 28 15.96 -21.09 0.28
CA PHE A 28 14.54 -21.31 0.59
C PHE A 28 14.26 -21.38 2.10
N PHE A 29 15.20 -21.93 2.88
CA PHE A 29 15.06 -22.09 4.33
C PHE A 29 15.77 -21.00 5.15
N PHE A 30 16.81 -20.36 4.62
CA PHE A 30 17.57 -19.32 5.33
C PHE A 30 17.58 -17.94 4.67
N SER A 31 16.88 -17.71 3.55
CA SER A 31 16.65 -16.32 3.10
C SER A 31 15.61 -15.67 4.01
N ALA A 32 16.10 -14.96 5.02
CA ALA A 32 15.29 -14.01 5.75
C ALA A 32 14.73 -12.97 4.75
N PRO A 33 13.43 -12.65 4.80
CA PRO A 33 12.86 -11.64 3.92
C PRO A 33 13.50 -10.28 4.20
N SER A 34 14.04 -9.66 3.17
CA SER A 34 14.55 -8.28 3.13
C SER A 34 13.78 -7.33 4.08
N THR A 35 14.43 -6.87 5.16
CA THR A 35 13.82 -6.17 6.31
C THR A 35 13.15 -4.82 5.99
N SER A 36 13.36 -4.27 4.78
CA SER A 36 12.89 -2.93 4.43
C SER A 36 11.41 -2.82 4.04
N ARG A 37 10.78 -3.92 3.57
CA ARG A 37 9.35 -3.91 3.17
C ARG A 37 8.39 -4.11 4.34
N ASN A 38 8.87 -4.73 5.43
CA ASN A 38 8.08 -5.01 6.63
C ASN A 38 7.91 -3.78 7.53
N ALA A 39 8.89 -2.86 7.57
CA ALA A 39 8.80 -1.66 8.40
C ALA A 39 7.60 -0.75 8.04
N HIS A 40 7.31 -0.60 6.74
CA HIS A 40 6.18 0.22 6.29
C HIS A 40 4.82 -0.42 6.60
N LEU A 41 4.73 -1.75 6.54
CA LEU A 41 3.53 -2.50 6.91
C LEU A 41 3.29 -2.50 8.42
N LEU A 42 4.35 -2.54 9.24
CA LEU A 42 4.24 -2.38 10.68
C LEU A 42 3.70 -0.98 11.04
N ALA A 43 4.24 0.08 10.44
CA ALA A 43 3.82 1.45 10.72
C ALA A 43 2.37 1.76 10.28
N SER A 44 1.87 1.15 9.21
CA SER A 44 0.45 1.25 8.85
C SER A 44 -0.44 0.49 9.82
N ASN A 45 0.00 -0.69 10.28
CA ASN A 45 -0.76 -1.50 11.23
C ASN A 45 -0.83 -0.87 12.62
N VAL A 46 0.22 -0.16 13.06
CA VAL A 46 0.21 0.59 14.32
C VAL A 46 -0.81 1.73 14.27
N ARG A 47 -0.84 2.52 13.20
CA ARG A 47 -1.83 3.60 13.03
C ARG A 47 -3.27 3.09 12.90
N ALA A 48 -3.48 1.99 12.18
CA ALA A 48 -4.80 1.35 12.11
C ALA A 48 -5.27 0.89 13.50
N ARG A 49 -4.36 0.30 14.29
CA ARG A 49 -4.64 -0.09 15.68
C ARG A 49 -4.99 1.09 16.57
N GLU A 50 -4.31 2.23 16.42
CA GLU A 50 -4.64 3.44 17.21
C GLU A 50 -6.05 3.94 16.92
N ALA A 51 -6.47 3.99 15.66
CA ALA A 51 -7.83 4.37 15.27
C ALA A 51 -8.88 3.39 15.81
N ASP A 52 -8.57 2.09 15.79
CA ASP A 52 -9.45 1.06 16.34
C ASP A 52 -9.57 1.15 17.87
N VAL A 53 -8.47 1.47 18.57
CA VAL A 53 -8.48 1.72 20.02
C VAL A 53 -9.38 2.91 20.36
N GLU A 54 -9.29 4.01 19.60
CA GLU A 54 -10.14 5.19 19.80
C GLU A 54 -11.62 4.87 19.61
N ARG A 55 -11.97 4.07 18.59
CA ARG A 55 -13.35 3.61 18.38
C ARG A 55 -13.88 2.81 19.58
N VAL A 56 -13.10 1.85 20.09
CA VAL A 56 -13.51 1.07 21.28
C VAL A 56 -13.63 1.96 22.51
N GLN A 57 -12.73 2.92 22.68
CA GLN A 57 -12.75 3.86 23.81
C GLN A 57 -14.01 4.75 23.80
N GLN A 58 -14.49 5.15 22.61
CA GLN A 58 -15.73 5.91 22.47
C GLN A 58 -16.98 5.11 22.87
N MET A 59 -16.98 3.79 22.58
CA MET A 59 -18.09 2.90 22.96
C MET A 59 -18.04 2.49 24.44
N PHE A 60 -16.84 2.36 25.00
CA PHE A 60 -16.60 1.86 26.35
C PHE A 60 -15.64 2.78 27.14
N PRO A 61 -16.11 3.98 27.56
CA PRO A 61 -15.26 4.94 28.28
C PRO A 61 -14.71 4.41 29.61
N GLN A 62 -15.38 3.40 30.21
CA GLN A 62 -14.96 2.73 31.44
C GLN A 62 -13.77 1.79 31.27
N VAL A 63 -13.43 1.40 30.04
CA VAL A 63 -12.31 0.49 29.76
C VAL A 63 -11.07 1.32 29.45
N SER A 64 -9.94 0.97 30.08
CA SER A 64 -8.70 1.72 29.87
C SER A 64 -8.12 1.49 28.47
N ARG A 65 -7.63 2.56 27.85
CA ARG A 65 -6.94 2.55 26.54
C ARG A 65 -5.83 1.50 26.46
N ARG A 66 -5.07 1.32 27.54
CA ARG A 66 -3.95 0.36 27.62
C ARG A 66 -4.45 -1.08 27.53
N THR A 67 -5.56 -1.39 28.20
CA THR A 67 -6.18 -2.72 28.18
C THR A 67 -6.76 -3.04 26.80
N ILE A 68 -7.37 -2.05 26.15
CA ILE A 68 -7.88 -2.17 24.76
C ILE A 68 -6.73 -2.47 23.80
N MET A 69 -5.65 -1.70 23.87
CA MET A 69 -4.49 -1.88 23.00
C MET A 69 -3.84 -3.25 23.18
N TRP A 70 -3.75 -3.74 24.41
CA TRP A 70 -3.28 -5.09 24.72
C TRP A 70 -4.18 -6.16 24.11
N ASP A 71 -5.51 -6.01 24.24
CA ASP A 71 -6.46 -6.96 23.66
C ASP A 71 -6.42 -6.98 22.13
N LEU A 72 -6.38 -5.81 21.48
CA LEU A 72 -6.23 -5.71 20.03
C LEU A 72 -4.88 -6.26 19.57
N GLN A 73 -3.83 -6.14 20.39
CA GLN A 73 -2.53 -6.70 20.04
C GLN A 73 -2.58 -8.22 19.89
N ARG A 74 -3.23 -8.92 20.82
CA ARG A 74 -3.37 -10.38 20.84
C ARG A 74 -4.46 -10.91 19.91
N ASN A 75 -5.57 -10.17 19.74
CA ASN A 75 -6.65 -10.52 18.81
C ASN A 75 -6.38 -10.08 17.35
N GLY A 76 -5.17 -9.66 17.02
CA GLY A 76 -4.79 -9.31 15.64
C GLY A 76 -5.47 -8.04 15.09
N GLY A 77 -5.94 -7.14 15.96
CA GLY A 77 -6.64 -5.91 15.58
C GLY A 77 -8.15 -6.10 15.34
N ASN A 78 -8.74 -7.22 15.76
CA ASN A 78 -10.18 -7.43 15.61
C ASN A 78 -10.98 -6.65 16.67
N VAL A 79 -11.51 -5.49 16.27
CA VAL A 79 -12.36 -4.63 17.10
C VAL A 79 -13.62 -5.34 17.58
N VAL A 80 -14.28 -6.11 16.72
CA VAL A 80 -15.54 -6.80 17.04
C VAL A 80 -15.31 -7.85 18.12
N ALA A 81 -14.23 -8.64 18.02
CA ALA A 81 -13.90 -9.61 19.06
C ALA A 81 -13.62 -8.94 20.42
N THR A 82 -13.01 -7.76 20.41
CA THR A 82 -12.80 -6.97 21.64
C THR A 82 -14.11 -6.42 22.18
N THR A 83 -15.02 -5.90 21.34
CA THR A 83 -16.33 -5.41 21.80
C THR A 83 -17.19 -6.53 22.38
N GLU A 84 -17.25 -7.69 21.74
CA GLU A 84 -17.99 -8.86 22.24
C GLU A 84 -17.44 -9.34 23.61
N ARG A 85 -16.12 -9.31 23.80
CA ARG A 85 -15.48 -9.65 25.07
C ARG A 85 -15.81 -8.65 26.20
N ILE A 86 -15.93 -7.38 25.87
CA ILE A 86 -16.35 -6.35 26.82
C ILE A 86 -17.83 -6.55 27.19
N LEU A 87 -18.69 -6.80 26.20
CA LEU A 87 -20.14 -6.98 26.40
C LEU A 87 -20.48 -8.26 27.16
N SER A 88 -19.71 -9.34 26.97
CA SER A 88 -19.86 -10.60 27.70
C SER A 88 -19.49 -10.52 29.19
N GLY A 89 -19.11 -9.35 29.71
CA GLY A 89 -18.92 -9.11 31.15
C GLY A 89 -17.61 -9.67 31.71
N ARG A 90 -16.79 -10.36 30.92
CA ARG A 90 -15.49 -10.89 31.35
C ARG A 90 -14.40 -9.80 31.48
N GLY A 91 -14.65 -8.61 30.93
CA GLY A 91 -13.67 -7.53 30.89
C GLY A 91 -12.46 -7.87 30.02
N LEU A 92 -11.63 -6.86 29.73
CA LEU A 92 -10.37 -7.08 29.03
C LEU A 92 -9.28 -7.45 30.04
N GLU A 93 -8.49 -8.46 29.71
CA GLU A 93 -7.39 -8.90 30.57
C GLU A 93 -6.36 -7.80 30.83
N ALA A 94 -5.93 -7.72 32.09
CA ALA A 94 -4.96 -6.74 32.54
C ALA A 94 -3.64 -6.90 31.76
N PRO A 95 -3.15 -5.84 31.09
CA PRO A 95 -1.88 -5.90 30.40
C PRO A 95 -0.75 -6.15 31.41
N PRO A 96 0.25 -6.99 31.08
CA PRO A 96 1.43 -7.16 31.94
C PRO A 96 2.14 -5.81 32.09
N GLN A 97 2.81 -5.60 33.24
CA GLN A 97 3.49 -4.33 33.51
C GLN A 97 4.62 -4.02 32.51
N SER A 98 5.15 -5.03 31.82
CA SER A 98 6.11 -4.90 30.72
C SER A 98 5.53 -4.31 29.44
N PHE A 99 4.20 -4.24 29.29
CA PHE A 99 3.58 -3.64 28.12
C PHE A 99 3.70 -2.11 28.20
N GLN A 100 4.73 -1.56 27.56
CA GLN A 100 4.88 -0.13 27.34
C GLN A 100 4.14 0.27 26.06
N PRO A 101 3.05 1.07 26.17
CA PRO A 101 2.52 1.81 25.03
C PRO A 101 3.65 2.53 24.30
N PRO A 102 3.68 2.52 22.95
CA PRO A 102 4.50 3.49 22.24
C PRO A 102 4.03 4.88 22.69
N VAL A 103 4.90 5.59 23.41
CA VAL A 103 4.63 6.96 23.84
C VAL A 103 4.49 7.82 22.58
N PRO A 104 3.36 8.51 22.38
CA PRO A 104 3.28 9.52 21.34
C PRO A 104 4.29 10.59 21.71
N VAL A 105 5.39 10.68 20.95
CA VAL A 105 6.30 11.82 21.07
C VAL A 105 5.47 13.07 20.76
N PRO A 106 5.35 14.03 21.69
CA PRO A 106 4.65 15.27 21.40
C PRO A 106 5.43 15.96 20.28
N ALA A 107 4.78 16.11 19.12
CA ALA A 107 5.28 16.90 18.02
C ALA A 107 5.27 18.39 18.43
N PHE A 108 6.23 18.80 19.26
CA PHE A 108 6.56 20.20 19.40
C PHE A 108 7.18 20.65 18.07
N GLY A 109 6.46 21.52 17.37
CA GLY A 109 7.01 22.34 16.29
C GLY A 109 7.19 21.63 14.94
N SER A 110 6.09 21.31 14.27
CA SER A 110 6.09 21.48 12.82
C SER A 110 4.71 21.95 12.39
N ILE A 111 4.57 23.27 12.29
CA ILE A 111 3.57 23.88 11.42
C ILE A 111 3.97 23.42 10.01
N ALA A 112 3.45 22.27 9.60
CA ALA A 112 3.54 21.82 8.24
C ALA A 112 2.57 22.69 7.44
N SER A 113 3.05 23.85 7.01
CA SER A 113 2.51 24.52 5.84
C SER A 113 2.36 23.46 4.75
N ALA A 114 1.12 23.30 4.29
CA ALA A 114 0.81 22.52 3.11
C ALA A 114 1.41 23.22 1.88
N SER A 115 2.73 23.13 1.72
CA SER A 115 3.41 23.39 0.46
C SER A 115 3.69 22.04 -0.18
N THR A 116 3.07 21.79 -1.32
CA THR A 116 3.35 20.69 -2.26
C THR A 116 4.79 20.77 -2.75
N ALA A 117 5.75 20.39 -1.90
CA ALA A 117 7.13 20.21 -2.29
C ALA A 117 7.26 18.87 -3.02
N THR A 118 7.41 18.96 -4.35
CA THR A 118 7.77 17.85 -5.23
C THR A 118 9.14 17.29 -4.84
N LYS A 119 9.16 16.36 -3.88
CA LYS A 119 10.35 15.53 -3.64
C LYS A 119 10.77 14.90 -4.98
N PRO A 120 12.06 14.98 -5.37
CA PRO A 120 12.54 14.31 -6.58
C PRO A 120 12.24 12.82 -6.41
N LYS A 121 11.42 12.29 -7.32
CA LYS A 121 11.08 10.87 -7.30
C LYS A 121 12.41 10.12 -7.50
N PRO A 122 12.76 9.13 -6.68
CA PRO A 122 13.79 8.18 -7.09
C PRO A 122 13.38 7.62 -8.47
N LEU A 123 14.34 7.36 -9.37
CA LEU A 123 14.12 6.80 -10.72
C LEU A 123 13.54 5.37 -10.66
N GLN A 124 12.42 5.20 -9.97
CA GLN A 124 11.67 3.96 -9.94
C GLN A 124 11.05 3.79 -11.32
N PRO A 125 11.19 2.60 -11.94
CA PRO A 125 10.59 2.35 -13.23
C PRO A 125 9.08 2.60 -13.15
N ASP A 126 8.53 3.30 -14.14
CA ASP A 126 7.11 3.63 -14.21
C ASP A 126 6.25 2.39 -13.95
N LEU A 127 5.16 2.57 -13.20
CA LEU A 127 4.21 1.50 -12.88
C LEU A 127 3.70 0.79 -14.14
N ILE A 128 3.55 1.53 -15.25
CA ILE A 128 3.13 1.03 -16.56
C ILE A 128 4.15 0.02 -17.11
N THR A 129 5.43 0.32 -16.98
CA THR A 129 6.52 -0.55 -17.41
C THR A 129 6.63 -1.75 -16.47
N ARG A 130 6.52 -1.54 -15.16
CA ARG A 130 6.60 -2.61 -14.16
C ARG A 130 5.49 -3.67 -14.31
N TYR A 131 4.31 -3.25 -14.74
CA TYR A 131 3.15 -4.14 -14.96
C TYR A 131 2.87 -4.41 -16.44
N ASN A 132 3.77 -4.06 -17.36
CA ASN A 132 3.61 -4.26 -18.81
C ASN A 132 2.27 -3.75 -19.39
N LEU A 133 1.76 -2.62 -18.87
CA LEU A 133 0.45 -2.05 -19.25
C LEU A 133 0.47 -1.30 -20.58
N LYS A 134 1.61 -1.26 -21.28
CA LYS A 134 1.79 -0.53 -22.54
C LYS A 134 0.82 -0.99 -23.63
N ASN A 135 0.56 -2.30 -23.72
CA ASN A 135 -0.33 -2.88 -24.74
C ASN A 135 -1.80 -2.53 -24.51
N LYS A 136 -2.23 -2.39 -23.25
CA LYS A 136 -3.59 -1.97 -22.90
C LYS A 136 -3.81 -0.49 -23.19
N LEU A 137 -2.75 0.32 -23.13
CA LEU A 137 -2.80 1.75 -23.45
C LEU A 137 -3.03 1.98 -24.94
N ALA A 138 -2.36 1.21 -25.80
CA ALA A 138 -2.49 1.33 -27.25
C ALA A 138 -3.87 0.91 -27.80
N GLY A 139 -4.66 0.16 -27.00
CA GLY A 139 -6.00 -0.30 -27.38
C GLY A 139 -7.16 0.52 -26.78
N ASP A 140 -6.89 1.48 -25.90
CA ASP A 140 -7.91 2.19 -25.09
C ASP A 140 -8.05 3.69 -25.44
N GLU A 141 -7.56 4.11 -26.60
CA GLU A 141 -7.64 5.51 -27.11
C GLU A 141 -9.06 5.94 -27.52
N GLY A 142 -10.09 5.11 -27.31
CA GLY A 142 -11.45 5.48 -27.70
C GLY A 142 -12.56 4.62 -27.12
N SER A 143 -13.04 4.98 -25.92
CA SER A 143 -14.47 5.12 -25.58
C SER A 143 -14.73 5.05 -24.07
N PRO A 144 -15.80 5.72 -23.59
CA PRO A 144 -15.86 6.31 -22.25
C PRO A 144 -16.61 5.44 -21.22
N GLU A 145 -16.23 5.59 -19.95
CA GLU A 145 -17.05 5.60 -18.71
C GLU A 145 -18.19 4.57 -18.47
N ALA A 146 -18.44 3.61 -19.35
CA ALA A 146 -19.61 2.73 -19.29
C ALA A 146 -19.39 1.42 -18.51
N ASP A 147 -18.14 1.01 -18.28
CA ASP A 147 -17.84 -0.24 -17.56
C ASP A 147 -17.63 -0.06 -16.04
N GLU A 148 -17.47 1.18 -15.56
CA GLU A 148 -17.31 1.44 -14.12
C GLU A 148 -18.58 1.12 -13.31
N GLN A 149 -19.76 1.16 -13.93
CA GLN A 149 -21.04 0.96 -13.25
C GLN A 149 -21.44 -0.54 -13.17
N LYS A 150 -21.01 -1.38 -14.13
CA LYS A 150 -21.41 -2.80 -14.17
C LYS A 150 -20.57 -3.69 -13.25
N THR A 151 -19.28 -3.38 -13.08
CA THR A 151 -18.40 -4.14 -12.17
C THR A 151 -18.60 -3.78 -10.68
N ARG A 152 -19.12 -2.59 -10.37
CA ARG A 152 -19.44 -2.20 -8.98
C ARG A 152 -20.69 -2.89 -8.41
N LYS A 153 -21.58 -3.42 -9.26
CA LYS A 153 -22.85 -4.05 -8.85
C LYS A 153 -22.81 -5.56 -8.70
N GLN A 154 -21.80 -6.24 -9.24
CA GLN A 154 -21.62 -7.68 -9.06
C GLN A 154 -20.59 -7.96 -7.97
N GLY A 155 -21.05 -7.86 -6.73
CA GLY A 155 -20.48 -8.57 -5.57
C GLY A 155 -18.99 -8.39 -5.32
N GLN A 156 -18.65 -7.53 -4.36
CA GLN A 156 -17.42 -7.55 -3.58
C GLN A 156 -17.24 -8.86 -2.76
N ALA A 157 -17.42 -10.03 -3.37
CA ALA A 157 -17.07 -11.29 -2.77
C ALA A 157 -15.61 -11.58 -3.14
N TRP A 158 -14.73 -11.45 -2.16
CA TRP A 158 -13.38 -12.01 -2.22
C TRP A 158 -13.52 -13.50 -2.58
N SER A 159 -13.19 -13.88 -3.81
CA SER A 159 -13.46 -15.24 -4.30
C SER A 159 -12.74 -16.26 -3.41
N GLN A 160 -13.38 -17.39 -3.08
CA GLN A 160 -12.79 -18.48 -2.29
C GLN A 160 -11.56 -19.08 -3.01
N ASN A 161 -11.54 -19.04 -4.34
CA ASN A 161 -10.45 -19.54 -5.17
C ASN A 161 -9.27 -18.55 -5.23
N LYS A 162 -8.07 -19.01 -4.83
CA LYS A 162 -6.84 -18.21 -4.79
C LYS A 162 -6.47 -17.63 -6.17
N ALA A 163 -6.63 -18.41 -7.24
CA ALA A 163 -6.23 -17.99 -8.58
C ALA A 163 -7.13 -16.85 -9.11
N GLU A 164 -8.45 -17.00 -8.99
CA GLU A 164 -9.43 -15.99 -9.38
C GLU A 164 -9.25 -14.69 -8.58
N ARG A 165 -8.98 -14.82 -7.28
CA ARG A 165 -8.75 -13.66 -6.42
C ARG A 165 -7.49 -12.90 -6.83
N GLN A 166 -6.41 -13.62 -7.13
CA GLN A 166 -5.19 -13.01 -7.62
C GLN A 166 -5.42 -12.28 -8.95
N ALA A 167 -6.15 -12.90 -9.88
CA ALA A 167 -6.52 -12.28 -11.15
C ALA A 167 -7.37 -11.01 -10.96
N LEU A 168 -8.35 -11.04 -10.05
CA LEU A 168 -9.20 -9.88 -9.74
C LEU A 168 -8.39 -8.72 -9.13
N LEU A 169 -7.51 -9.03 -8.17
CA LEU A 169 -6.64 -8.02 -7.56
C LEU A 169 -5.65 -7.42 -8.55
N GLN A 170 -5.15 -8.23 -9.48
CA GLN A 170 -4.32 -7.75 -10.59
C GLN A 170 -5.12 -6.78 -11.46
N ARG A 171 -6.30 -7.18 -11.96
CA ARG A 171 -7.17 -6.31 -12.77
C ARG A 171 -7.48 -4.97 -12.09
N ARG A 172 -7.89 -5.00 -10.82
CA ARG A 172 -8.19 -3.78 -10.04
C ARG A 172 -6.97 -2.86 -9.88
N ARG A 173 -5.77 -3.45 -9.74
CA ARG A 173 -4.52 -2.68 -9.68
C ARG A 173 -4.19 -2.04 -11.03
N GLU A 174 -4.35 -2.79 -12.12
CA GLU A 174 -4.12 -2.30 -13.49
C GLU A 174 -5.07 -1.14 -13.82
N GLU A 175 -6.37 -1.30 -13.55
CA GLU A 175 -7.39 -0.26 -13.72
C GLU A 175 -7.05 1.02 -12.94
N MET A 176 -6.66 0.87 -11.67
CA MET A 176 -6.27 2.00 -10.82
C MET A 176 -5.06 2.74 -11.39
N ILE A 177 -4.06 2.03 -11.92
CA ILE A 177 -2.86 2.65 -12.50
C ILE A 177 -3.23 3.47 -13.74
N LEU A 178 -4.10 2.95 -14.60
CA LEU A 178 -4.55 3.66 -15.81
C LEU A 178 -5.40 4.89 -15.45
N ALA A 179 -6.36 4.74 -14.53
CA ALA A 179 -7.21 5.84 -14.07
C ALA A 179 -6.38 6.95 -13.39
N ALA A 180 -5.40 6.58 -12.56
CA ALA A 180 -4.50 7.54 -11.92
C ALA A 180 -3.68 8.34 -12.95
N ARG A 181 -3.21 7.69 -14.01
CA ARG A 181 -2.50 8.35 -15.11
C ARG A 181 -3.39 9.35 -15.83
N ARG A 182 -4.58 8.94 -16.28
CA ARG A 182 -5.54 9.84 -16.95
C ARG A 182 -5.88 11.05 -16.09
N LYS A 183 -6.05 10.85 -14.78
CA LYS A 183 -6.30 11.93 -13.82
C LYS A 183 -5.11 12.87 -13.67
N MET A 184 -3.88 12.37 -13.69
CA MET A 184 -2.67 13.19 -13.65
C MET A 184 -2.48 13.98 -14.94
N GLU A 185 -2.69 13.36 -16.10
CA GLU A 185 -2.60 14.04 -17.41
C GLU A 185 -3.62 15.19 -17.50
N ALA A 186 -4.87 14.96 -17.08
CA ALA A 186 -5.89 16.01 -17.04
C ALA A 186 -5.52 17.16 -16.09
N LYS A 187 -4.95 16.87 -14.92
CA LYS A 187 -4.50 17.89 -13.96
C LYS A 187 -3.33 18.70 -14.49
N VAL A 188 -2.33 18.05 -15.09
CA VAL A 188 -1.19 18.75 -15.69
C VAL A 188 -1.65 19.64 -16.84
N ALA A 189 -2.60 19.19 -17.66
CA ALA A 189 -3.19 20.02 -18.71
C ALA A 189 -3.92 21.26 -18.15
N GLN A 190 -4.62 21.13 -17.02
CA GLN A 190 -5.27 22.25 -16.33
C GLN A 190 -4.24 23.22 -15.74
N GLU A 191 -3.24 22.73 -15.01
CA GLU A 191 -2.18 23.58 -14.41
C GLU A 191 -1.35 24.31 -15.48
N VAL A 192 -1.08 23.66 -16.62
CA VAL A 192 -0.41 24.30 -17.76
C VAL A 192 -1.30 25.38 -18.41
N GLY A 193 -2.62 25.18 -18.44
CA GLY A 193 -3.59 26.18 -18.90
C GLY A 193 -3.70 27.38 -17.97
N GLU A 194 -3.76 27.15 -16.65
CA GLU A 194 -3.84 28.20 -15.62
C GLU A 194 -2.53 28.99 -15.49
N GLY A 195 -1.38 28.34 -15.61
CA GLY A 195 -0.07 29.01 -15.63
C GLY A 195 0.13 29.93 -16.84
N LYS A 196 -0.54 29.64 -17.97
CA LYS A 196 -0.51 30.49 -19.16
C LYS A 196 -1.38 31.75 -19.05
N LEU A 197 -2.45 31.71 -18.24
CA LEU A 197 -3.31 32.88 -17.96
C LEU A 197 -2.68 33.85 -16.94
N GLY A 198 -1.95 33.33 -15.94
CA GLY A 198 -1.25 34.17 -14.95
C GLY A 198 -0.07 34.97 -15.52
N ALA A 199 0.62 34.44 -16.54
CA ALA A 199 1.73 35.13 -17.19
C ALA A 199 1.31 36.31 -18.09
N GLN A 200 0.04 36.35 -18.53
CA GLN A 200 -0.47 37.42 -19.39
C GLN A 200 -1.04 38.62 -18.62
N ALA A 201 -1.34 38.46 -17.32
CA ALA A 201 -1.88 39.52 -16.47
C ALA A 201 -0.82 40.44 -15.82
N VAL A 202 0.47 40.12 -15.92
CA VAL A 202 1.59 40.90 -15.32
C VAL A 202 2.27 41.82 -16.35
N GLY A 203 1.85 41.80 -17.62
CA GLY A 203 2.46 42.61 -18.69
C GLY A 203 1.84 43.98 -18.96
N ASP A 204 0.76 44.37 -18.27
CA ASP A 204 -0.07 45.54 -18.63
C ASP A 204 -0.16 46.61 -17.52
N GLY A 205 0.87 46.72 -16.66
CA GLY A 205 0.86 47.60 -15.47
C GLY A 205 1.91 48.72 -15.42
N ASP A 206 2.90 48.75 -16.33
CA ASP A 206 4.13 49.56 -16.14
C ASP A 206 4.29 50.77 -17.08
N GLN A 207 3.21 51.41 -17.55
CA GLN A 207 3.34 52.64 -18.37
C GLN A 207 2.27 53.70 -18.10
N GLU A 208 2.24 54.33 -16.91
CA GLU A 208 1.51 55.61 -16.74
C GLU A 208 2.28 56.69 -15.93
N ASP A 209 3.50 56.45 -15.43
CA ASP A 209 4.16 57.37 -14.48
C ASP A 209 5.35 58.17 -15.08
N LEU A 210 5.22 58.74 -16.28
CA LEU A 210 6.20 59.70 -16.82
C LEU A 210 5.54 60.80 -17.67
N ARG A 211 4.69 61.64 -17.07
CA ARG A 211 4.40 63.00 -17.58
C ARG A 211 4.11 63.99 -16.45
N THR A 212 5.15 64.64 -15.97
CA THR A 212 5.12 66.01 -15.45
C THR A 212 6.29 66.77 -16.05
#